data_AF-A0AA89CA66-F1
#
_entry.id   AF-A0AA89CA66-F1
#
_cell.length_a   1.000
_cell.length_b   1.000
_cell.length_c   1.000
_cell.angle_alpha   90.00
_cell.angle_beta   90.00
_cell.angle_gamma   90.00
#
_symmetry.space_group_name_H-M   'P 1'
#
loop_
_entity.id
_entity.type
_entity.pdbx_description
1 polymer ?
#
loop_
_entity_poly.entity_id
_entity_poly.type
_entity_poly.pdbx_seq_one_letter_code
_entity_poly.pdbx_strand_id
1 'polypeptide(L)'
;MDSGDQTLSLETFHTWKVDALKEFFSKRGLSTTGTKAELAALCFSANSLNLPIKATDTEYLSSLHDQYQSLLFHNDKKQPDPLKISGGWKEEKCGIHLWPPVCITDIVTFLIDHGNSENIKKFLNEYKVWKAYEYLQSNFVKEIFYHPISAASEICNLRAKCTPSQRLRDANHTMWIMVRKVSGDIVSAFCSCIAGLGQTCNHVAAMLFRIDAANKMGLSSCTSIPCQWIIPMETKTLPVRIKDLTVKKSRLGVQKSRPLVSVQKKQYTPQASLMFSRQELLDGLKKTIPNACLFKVEGTSGDTGLPGMMLEEIARAATSAQDFINRQPSVSPDQVDVIQGKTIGQSNNPQWHRLRRGRITASNFYSVFTRMNTYEQKPDSDMNNVIKLIMGDASPNPNIKSLKFGRDSEPVAKSIYAQMYDKDHQAASTEECGLFLDKNYSYLAASPDMLVNCKCCGNGLLEIKCAMVPKCDVCKGFCACNVPDYLKFDNHVFVLKKNHKYFCQIQGQMAITGRKWCDLCVYTCNGTHVQRVHFDDTYFANVTRQLVHFFNKFIAVEYIQRKQSTAGNVVEHVDSGEPGDTYFCTLCNCQILEQENISSFSQRSICCDKCHGWFHFKCVGMTESMLNETLQWFCKGCLVCT
;
A
#
# COMPACT_ATOMS: atom_id res chain seq x y z
N MET A 1 -32.94 29.02 -41.55
CA MET A 1 -33.88 29.96 -40.92
C MET A 1 -33.16 30.54 -39.73
N ASP A 2 -32.93 31.84 -39.76
CA ASP A 2 -32.07 32.58 -38.84
C ASP A 2 -32.85 33.09 -37.63
N SER A 3 -32.11 33.23 -36.52
CA SER A 3 -32.40 33.92 -35.25
C SER A 3 -33.83 34.38 -34.94
N GLY A 4 -34.52 33.63 -34.07
CA GLY A 4 -35.68 34.09 -33.33
C GLY A 4 -35.92 33.12 -32.17
N ASP A 5 -35.63 33.58 -30.96
CA ASP A 5 -35.93 32.92 -29.68
C ASP A 5 -37.45 32.63 -29.59
N GLN A 6 -37.90 31.55 -30.21
CA GLN A 6 -39.16 30.92 -29.87
C GLN A 6 -38.85 29.94 -28.76
N THR A 7 -38.88 30.42 -27.51
CA THR A 7 -39.04 29.54 -26.35
C THR A 7 -40.38 28.82 -26.52
N LEU A 8 -40.34 27.66 -27.18
CA LEU A 8 -41.49 26.78 -27.37
C LEU A 8 -42.04 26.46 -25.99
N SER A 9 -43.25 26.92 -25.70
CA SER A 9 -43.89 26.71 -24.41
C SER A 9 -44.28 25.23 -24.24
N LEU A 10 -44.44 24.78 -23.00
CA LEU A 10 -44.94 23.43 -22.71
C LEU A 10 -46.28 23.16 -23.42
N GLU A 11 -47.17 24.15 -23.45
CA GLU A 11 -48.44 24.09 -24.18
C GLU A 11 -48.24 23.86 -25.68
N THR A 12 -47.22 24.48 -26.28
CA THR A 12 -46.86 24.26 -27.69
C THR A 12 -46.52 22.79 -27.93
N PHE A 13 -45.74 22.15 -27.05
CA PHE A 13 -45.42 20.73 -27.17
C PHE A 13 -46.63 19.81 -26.93
N HIS A 14 -47.61 20.20 -26.12
CA HIS A 14 -48.85 19.42 -25.95
C HIS A 14 -49.71 19.36 -27.22
N THR A 15 -49.61 20.38 -28.10
CA THR A 15 -50.31 20.39 -29.39
C THR A 15 -49.69 19.46 -30.44
N TRP A 16 -48.44 19.02 -30.26
CA TRP A 16 -47.75 18.16 -31.21
C TRP A 16 -48.34 16.74 -31.22
N LYS A 17 -48.26 16.08 -32.38
CA LYS A 17 -48.57 14.64 -32.51
C LYS A 17 -47.49 13.81 -31.82
N VAL A 18 -47.87 12.62 -31.33
CA VAL A 18 -46.94 11.70 -30.64
C VAL A 18 -45.73 11.37 -31.52
N ASP A 19 -45.91 11.19 -32.83
CA ASP A 19 -44.81 10.88 -33.74
C ASP A 19 -43.82 12.04 -33.87
N ALA A 20 -44.30 13.29 -33.90
CA ALA A 20 -43.45 14.48 -33.93
C ALA A 20 -42.66 14.67 -32.62
N LEU A 21 -43.29 14.37 -31.47
CA LEU A 21 -42.62 14.36 -30.17
C LEU A 21 -41.53 13.28 -30.12
N LYS A 22 -41.83 12.06 -30.60
CA LYS A 22 -40.86 10.96 -30.66
C LYS A 22 -39.72 11.25 -31.63
N GLU A 23 -39.98 11.89 -32.76
CA GLU A 23 -38.95 12.29 -33.72
C GLU A 23 -38.00 13.34 -33.13
N PHE A 24 -38.54 14.34 -32.42
CA PHE A 24 -37.75 15.35 -31.70
C PHE A 24 -36.84 14.73 -30.62
N PHE A 25 -37.32 13.69 -29.93
CA PHE A 25 -36.57 12.88 -28.95
C PHE A 25 -35.49 12.01 -29.58
N SER A 26 -35.86 11.29 -30.63
CA SER A 26 -35.00 10.33 -31.33
C SER A 26 -33.78 11.03 -31.93
N LYS A 27 -33.97 12.21 -32.53
CA LYS A 27 -32.88 13.06 -33.04
C LYS A 27 -31.87 13.48 -31.97
N ARG A 28 -32.20 13.38 -30.68
CA ARG A 28 -31.33 13.72 -29.54
C ARG A 28 -30.83 12.49 -28.77
N GLY A 29 -31.09 11.29 -29.28
CA GLY A 29 -30.62 10.03 -28.69
C GLY A 29 -31.29 9.66 -27.36
N LEU A 30 -32.48 10.19 -27.10
CA LEU A 30 -33.24 9.98 -25.87
C LEU A 30 -34.38 8.96 -26.08
N SER A 31 -34.82 8.30 -25.00
CA SER A 31 -35.87 7.27 -25.06
C SER A 31 -37.21 7.85 -25.54
N THR A 32 -37.94 7.09 -26.37
CA THR A 32 -39.22 7.49 -27.00
C THR A 32 -40.44 6.86 -26.34
N THR A 33 -40.27 6.24 -25.16
CA THR A 33 -41.32 5.56 -24.39
C THR A 33 -41.97 6.50 -23.37
N GLY A 34 -43.30 6.60 -23.37
CA GLY A 34 -44.06 7.39 -22.39
C GLY A 34 -45.43 7.80 -22.91
N THR A 35 -46.28 8.33 -22.03
CA THR A 35 -47.56 8.95 -22.39
C THR A 35 -47.34 10.26 -23.15
N LYS A 36 -48.35 10.73 -23.90
CA LYS A 36 -48.24 11.97 -24.68
C LYS A 36 -47.86 13.19 -23.80
N ALA A 37 -48.42 13.27 -22.59
CA ALA A 37 -48.14 14.36 -21.67
C ALA A 37 -46.69 14.33 -21.17
N GLU A 38 -46.16 13.13 -20.86
CA GLU A 38 -44.77 12.95 -20.47
C GLU A 38 -43.81 13.30 -21.61
N LEU A 39 -44.08 12.82 -22.84
CA LEU A 39 -43.26 13.14 -24.00
C LEU A 39 -43.23 14.65 -24.31
N ALA A 40 -44.35 15.35 -24.14
CA ALA A 40 -44.42 16.81 -24.30
C ALA A 40 -43.61 17.54 -23.22
N ALA A 41 -43.72 17.14 -21.95
CA ALA A 41 -42.95 17.70 -20.84
C ALA A 41 -41.43 17.46 -20.98
N LEU A 42 -41.06 16.28 -21.44
CA LEU A 42 -39.67 15.94 -21.71
C LEU A 42 -39.14 16.73 -22.93
N CYS A 43 -39.94 16.97 -23.97
CA CYS A 43 -39.53 17.77 -25.15
C CYS A 43 -39.26 19.20 -24.74
N PHE A 44 -40.16 19.77 -23.91
CA PHE A 44 -39.99 21.09 -23.33
C PHE A 44 -38.72 21.18 -22.49
N SER A 45 -38.45 20.17 -21.65
CA SER A 45 -37.23 20.13 -20.83
C SER A 45 -35.97 20.04 -21.70
N ALA A 46 -35.97 19.17 -22.72
CA ALA A 46 -34.86 19.02 -23.65
C ALA A 46 -34.59 20.31 -24.46
N ASN A 47 -35.65 21.03 -24.85
CA ASN A 47 -35.55 22.31 -25.52
C ASN A 47 -35.04 23.41 -24.58
N SER A 48 -35.55 23.47 -23.35
CA SER A 48 -35.12 24.43 -22.31
C SER A 48 -33.65 24.24 -21.90
N LEU A 49 -33.17 22.99 -21.95
CA LEU A 49 -31.78 22.63 -21.69
C LEU A 49 -30.87 22.75 -22.93
N ASN A 50 -31.41 23.19 -24.09
CA ASN A 50 -30.70 23.27 -25.36
C ASN A 50 -29.95 21.99 -25.73
N LEU A 51 -30.59 20.82 -25.54
CA LEU A 51 -29.95 19.54 -25.83
C LEU A 51 -29.62 19.42 -27.33
N PRO A 52 -28.36 19.13 -27.70
CA PRO A 52 -27.93 19.09 -29.08
C PRO A 52 -28.50 17.86 -29.81
N ILE A 53 -28.75 18.01 -31.11
CA ILE A 53 -29.10 16.90 -32.00
C ILE A 53 -27.89 15.97 -32.10
N LYS A 54 -28.12 14.66 -31.96
CA LYS A 54 -27.10 13.64 -32.13
C LYS A 54 -26.70 13.60 -33.61
N ALA A 55 -25.43 13.83 -33.89
CA ALA A 55 -24.88 13.77 -35.25
C ALA A 55 -25.17 12.41 -35.90
N THR A 56 -25.45 12.41 -37.20
CA THR A 56 -25.55 11.19 -37.99
C THR A 56 -24.20 10.46 -38.04
N ASP A 57 -24.20 9.16 -38.35
CA ASP A 57 -22.96 8.39 -38.44
C ASP A 57 -21.98 8.99 -39.45
N THR A 58 -22.48 9.54 -40.57
CA THR A 58 -21.68 10.23 -41.59
C THR A 58 -21.04 11.51 -41.04
N GLU A 59 -21.79 12.34 -40.32
CA GLU A 59 -21.28 13.57 -39.71
C GLU A 59 -20.29 13.26 -38.57
N TYR A 60 -20.55 12.21 -37.80
CA TYR A 60 -19.62 11.74 -36.77
C TYR A 60 -18.30 11.26 -37.39
N LEU A 61 -18.34 10.44 -38.44
CA LEU A 61 -17.14 9.99 -39.14
C LEU A 61 -16.36 11.14 -39.80
N SER A 62 -17.06 12.13 -40.38
CA SER A 62 -16.44 13.35 -40.89
C SER A 62 -15.75 14.12 -39.77
N SER A 63 -16.40 14.31 -38.63
CA SER A 63 -15.82 14.97 -37.45
C SER A 63 -14.56 14.26 -36.94
N LEU A 64 -14.56 12.92 -36.90
CA LEU A 64 -13.34 12.16 -36.53
C LEU A 64 -12.22 12.33 -37.56
N HIS A 65 -12.55 12.39 -38.85
CA HIS A 65 -11.59 12.66 -39.90
C HIS A 65 -10.96 14.04 -39.76
N ASP A 66 -11.79 15.07 -39.52
CA ASP A 66 -11.34 16.45 -39.36
C ASP A 66 -10.48 16.61 -38.09
N GLN A 67 -10.89 15.98 -36.98
CA GLN A 67 -10.09 15.89 -35.76
C GLN A 67 -8.74 15.21 -35.99
N TYR A 68 -8.68 14.17 -36.83
CA TYR A 68 -7.40 13.55 -37.16
C TYR A 68 -6.53 14.46 -38.03
N GLN A 69 -7.11 15.13 -39.04
CA GLN A 69 -6.37 16.03 -39.92
C GLN A 69 -5.77 17.21 -39.15
N SER A 70 -6.44 17.72 -38.12
CA SER A 70 -5.93 18.84 -37.30
C SER A 70 -4.64 18.48 -36.54
N LEU A 71 -4.47 17.21 -36.14
CA LEU A 71 -3.25 16.73 -35.46
C LEU A 71 -1.99 16.79 -36.33
N LEU A 72 -2.16 16.88 -37.66
CA LEU A 72 -1.06 16.90 -38.62
C LEU A 72 -0.48 18.31 -38.84
N PHE A 73 -0.99 19.34 -38.17
CA PHE A 73 -0.51 20.71 -38.34
C PHE A 73 0.53 21.09 -37.29
N HIS A 74 1.55 21.83 -37.72
CA HIS A 74 2.53 22.48 -36.85
C HIS A 74 2.89 23.84 -37.45
N ASN A 75 2.77 24.92 -36.66
CA ASN A 75 2.96 26.32 -37.12
C ASN A 75 2.19 26.61 -38.41
N ASP A 76 0.90 26.24 -38.45
CA ASP A 76 -0.02 26.38 -39.60
C ASP A 76 0.40 25.65 -40.88
N LYS A 77 1.47 24.84 -40.84
CA LYS A 77 1.91 24.00 -41.95
C LYS A 77 1.49 22.55 -41.74
N LYS A 78 0.81 21.99 -42.73
CA LYS A 78 0.43 20.58 -42.75
C LYS A 78 1.67 19.70 -42.92
N GLN A 79 1.87 18.79 -41.98
CA GLN A 79 2.97 17.84 -41.99
C GLN A 79 2.58 16.55 -42.73
N PRO A 80 3.56 15.80 -43.26
CA PRO A 80 3.31 14.49 -43.85
C PRO A 80 2.69 13.54 -42.83
N ASP A 81 1.60 12.87 -43.22
CA ASP A 81 0.86 11.92 -42.38
C ASP A 81 1.75 10.72 -42.00
N PRO A 82 2.10 10.55 -40.71
CA PRO A 82 2.99 9.47 -40.27
C PRO A 82 2.49 8.05 -40.56
N LEU A 83 1.18 7.86 -40.76
CA LEU A 83 0.60 6.57 -41.15
C LEU A 83 0.71 6.30 -42.67
N LYS A 84 0.91 7.34 -43.49
CA LYS A 84 0.99 7.24 -44.96
C LYS A 84 2.41 7.32 -45.51
N ILE A 85 3.40 7.71 -44.71
CA ILE A 85 4.82 7.74 -45.12
C ILE A 85 5.33 6.30 -45.34
N SER A 86 5.72 5.98 -46.58
CA SER A 86 6.18 4.65 -47.00
C SER A 86 7.69 4.40 -46.82
N GLY A 87 8.54 5.44 -46.83
CA GLY A 87 10.00 5.33 -46.75
C GLY A 87 10.65 6.26 -45.72
N GLY A 88 11.97 6.17 -45.53
CA GLY A 88 12.74 7.08 -44.67
C GLY A 88 12.67 6.82 -43.16
N TRP A 89 11.94 5.78 -42.74
CA TRP A 89 11.88 5.36 -41.34
C TRP A 89 13.17 4.65 -40.92
N LYS A 90 13.78 5.11 -39.83
CA LYS A 90 14.92 4.46 -39.18
C LYS A 90 14.40 3.52 -38.11
N GLU A 91 14.84 2.26 -38.18
CA GLU A 91 14.66 1.25 -37.14
C GLU A 91 15.25 1.71 -35.80
N GLU A 92 14.74 1.18 -34.69
CA GLU A 92 15.10 1.60 -33.34
C GLU A 92 16.61 1.48 -33.10
N LYS A 93 17.21 0.38 -33.56
CA LYS A 93 18.66 0.11 -33.43
C LYS A 93 19.55 1.23 -34.02
N CYS A 94 19.11 1.84 -35.11
CA CYS A 94 19.84 2.90 -35.82
C CYS A 94 19.27 4.30 -35.55
N GLY A 95 18.08 4.39 -34.95
CA GLY A 95 17.35 5.64 -34.76
C GLY A 95 17.36 6.16 -33.32
N ILE A 96 17.67 5.30 -32.33
CA ILE A 96 17.55 5.65 -30.90
C ILE A 96 18.37 6.87 -30.50
N HIS A 97 19.58 7.03 -31.05
CA HIS A 97 20.46 8.19 -30.80
C HIS A 97 19.95 9.50 -31.43
N LEU A 98 18.93 9.41 -32.29
CA LEU A 98 18.28 10.56 -32.92
C LEU A 98 16.95 10.89 -32.24
N TRP A 99 16.57 10.14 -31.20
CA TRP A 99 15.33 10.41 -30.48
C TRP A 99 15.45 11.74 -29.74
N PRO A 100 14.39 12.58 -29.81
CA PRO A 100 14.37 13.87 -29.12
C PRO A 100 14.47 13.67 -27.60
N PRO A 101 15.05 14.62 -26.87
CA PRO A 101 15.32 14.51 -25.44
C PRO A 101 14.05 14.75 -24.59
N VAL A 102 12.97 14.01 -24.86
CA VAL A 102 11.73 14.07 -24.09
C VAL A 102 12.02 13.66 -22.64
N CYS A 103 11.58 14.46 -21.68
CA CYS A 103 11.68 14.14 -20.27
C CYS A 103 10.32 14.10 -19.59
N ILE A 104 10.28 13.56 -18.37
CA ILE A 104 9.03 13.38 -17.61
C ILE A 104 8.21 14.66 -17.46
N THR A 105 8.84 15.83 -17.37
CA THR A 105 8.12 17.10 -17.27
C THR A 105 7.37 17.40 -18.57
N ASP A 106 7.97 17.16 -19.73
CA ASP A 106 7.34 17.39 -21.04
C ASP A 106 6.13 16.46 -21.25
N ILE A 107 6.27 15.21 -20.81
CA ILE A 107 5.19 14.22 -20.83
C ILE A 107 4.04 14.68 -19.95
N VAL A 108 4.32 15.12 -18.73
CA VAL A 108 3.30 15.58 -17.79
C VAL A 108 2.60 16.84 -18.33
N THR A 109 3.35 17.82 -18.85
CA THR A 109 2.81 19.04 -19.44
C THR A 109 1.90 18.71 -20.63
N PHE A 110 2.38 17.90 -21.59
CA PHE A 110 1.58 17.49 -22.74
C PHE A 110 0.27 16.78 -22.35
N LEU A 111 0.34 15.87 -21.37
CA LEU A 111 -0.84 15.15 -20.88
C LEU A 111 -1.82 16.05 -20.12
N ILE A 112 -1.34 17.13 -19.49
CA ILE A 112 -2.16 18.15 -18.84
C ILE A 112 -2.86 18.99 -19.90
N ASP A 113 -2.12 19.53 -20.87
CA ASP A 113 -2.62 20.46 -21.88
C ASP A 113 -3.67 19.81 -22.80
N HIS A 114 -3.59 18.49 -22.99
CA HIS A 114 -4.48 17.72 -23.86
C HIS A 114 -5.46 16.80 -23.09
N GLY A 115 -5.50 16.90 -21.75
CA GLY A 115 -6.39 16.11 -20.89
C GLY A 115 -7.63 16.89 -20.43
N ASN A 116 -8.74 16.20 -20.13
CA ASN A 116 -9.91 16.85 -19.52
C ASN A 116 -9.58 17.34 -18.10
N SER A 117 -9.86 18.62 -17.84
CA SER A 117 -9.46 19.39 -16.65
C SER A 117 -10.07 18.95 -15.32
N GLU A 118 -11.06 18.05 -15.32
CA GLU A 118 -11.82 17.70 -14.10
C GLU A 118 -11.11 16.79 -13.09
N ASN A 119 -9.94 16.22 -13.37
CA ASN A 119 -9.15 15.56 -12.31
C ASN A 119 -7.69 15.23 -12.68
N ILE A 120 -6.92 16.24 -13.08
CA ILE A 120 -5.48 16.13 -13.40
C ILE A 120 -4.69 15.46 -12.26
N LYS A 121 -5.04 15.72 -10.99
CA LYS A 121 -4.41 15.08 -9.82
C LYS A 121 -4.71 13.58 -9.72
N LYS A 122 -5.90 13.12 -10.11
CA LYS A 122 -6.29 11.69 -10.14
C LYS A 122 -5.66 10.96 -11.33
N PHE A 123 -5.52 11.69 -12.44
CA PHE A 123 -4.92 11.23 -13.69
C PHE A 123 -3.40 10.99 -13.56
N LEU A 124 -2.69 11.94 -12.92
CA LEU A 124 -1.24 11.87 -12.67
C LEU A 124 -0.87 10.94 -11.51
N ASN A 125 -1.68 10.87 -10.44
CA ASN A 125 -1.25 10.13 -9.25
C ASN A 125 -1.52 8.61 -9.28
N GLU A 126 -2.54 8.08 -9.96
CA GLU A 126 -2.89 6.65 -9.71
C GLU A 126 -3.37 5.78 -10.88
N TYR A 127 -3.77 6.31 -12.05
CA TYR A 127 -4.35 5.43 -13.09
C TYR A 127 -3.64 5.41 -14.45
N LYS A 128 -3.34 6.56 -15.09
CA LYS A 128 -2.77 6.55 -16.45
C LYS A 128 -1.26 6.33 -16.48
N VAL A 129 -0.50 6.97 -15.59
CA VAL A 129 0.97 6.79 -15.50
C VAL A 129 1.33 5.34 -15.18
N TRP A 130 0.63 4.72 -14.22
CA TRP A 130 0.89 3.34 -13.82
C TRP A 130 0.51 2.34 -14.91
N LYS A 131 -0.66 2.52 -15.53
CA LYS A 131 -1.11 1.64 -16.62
C LYS A 131 -0.25 1.78 -17.86
N ALA A 132 0.19 3.00 -18.19
CA ALA A 132 1.15 3.25 -19.27
C ALA A 132 2.53 2.62 -18.98
N TYR A 133 3.00 2.69 -17.74
CA TYR A 133 4.24 2.03 -17.32
C TYR A 133 4.12 0.49 -17.32
N GLU A 134 2.96 -0.07 -16.96
CA GLU A 134 2.69 -1.50 -17.08
C GLU A 134 2.78 -1.97 -18.53
N TYR A 135 2.34 -1.16 -19.49
CA TYR A 135 2.44 -1.48 -20.92
C TYR A 135 3.90 -1.50 -21.39
N LEU A 136 4.73 -0.60 -20.85
CA LEU A 136 6.18 -0.61 -21.08
C LEU A 136 6.82 -1.89 -20.51
N GLN A 137 6.54 -2.22 -19.24
CA GLN A 137 7.08 -3.41 -18.57
C GLN A 137 6.58 -4.73 -19.18
N SER A 138 5.39 -4.72 -19.77
CA SER A 138 4.79 -5.88 -20.42
C SER A 138 5.19 -6.02 -21.90
N ASN A 139 6.09 -5.17 -22.41
CA ASN A 139 6.51 -5.16 -23.82
C ASN A 139 5.33 -5.02 -24.81
N PHE A 140 4.31 -4.27 -24.41
CA PHE A 140 3.15 -4.02 -25.27
C PHE A 140 3.49 -3.02 -26.35
N VAL A 141 4.31 -2.02 -26.06
CA VAL A 141 4.87 -1.09 -27.05
C VAL A 141 5.95 -1.82 -27.86
N LYS A 142 5.70 -2.00 -29.16
CA LYS A 142 6.63 -2.62 -30.12
C LYS A 142 7.71 -1.63 -30.54
N GLU A 143 8.59 -2.05 -31.43
CA GLU A 143 9.68 -1.20 -31.95
C GLU A 143 9.20 0.21 -32.32
N ILE A 144 9.98 1.21 -31.90
CA ILE A 144 9.75 2.63 -32.21
C ILE A 144 10.61 3.02 -33.40
N PHE A 145 9.97 3.44 -34.48
CA PHE A 145 10.63 3.92 -35.69
C PHE A 145 10.72 5.45 -35.67
N TYR A 146 11.88 5.98 -36.08
CA TYR A 146 12.14 7.41 -36.17
C TYR A 146 12.09 7.89 -37.62
N HIS A 147 11.46 9.05 -37.88
CA HIS A 147 11.48 9.70 -39.17
C HIS A 147 11.79 11.20 -39.01
N PRO A 148 12.86 11.73 -39.65
CA PRO A 148 13.28 13.12 -39.47
C PRO A 148 12.36 14.15 -40.12
N ILE A 149 11.37 13.71 -40.92
CA ILE A 149 10.55 14.50 -41.87
C ILE A 149 11.42 15.04 -43.00
N SER A 150 12.37 15.91 -42.68
CA SER A 150 13.47 16.35 -43.52
C SER A 150 14.68 16.71 -42.64
N ALA A 151 15.86 16.85 -43.23
CA ALA A 151 17.05 17.28 -42.50
C ALA A 151 16.87 18.67 -41.85
N ALA A 152 16.16 19.58 -42.55
CA ALA A 152 15.92 20.95 -42.11
C ALA A 152 14.71 21.13 -41.17
N SER A 153 13.85 20.12 -41.03
CA SER A 153 12.66 20.20 -40.16
C SER A 153 13.06 20.30 -38.69
N GLU A 154 12.42 21.19 -37.92
CA GLU A 154 12.59 21.29 -36.46
C GLU A 154 11.92 20.14 -35.69
N ILE A 155 10.97 19.47 -36.35
CA ILE A 155 10.18 18.38 -35.78
C ILE A 155 10.52 17.05 -36.45
N CYS A 156 10.33 15.96 -35.71
CA CYS A 156 10.42 14.59 -36.18
C CYS A 156 9.17 13.80 -35.79
N ASN A 157 8.96 12.68 -36.48
CA ASN A 157 7.91 11.72 -36.16
C ASN A 157 8.52 10.46 -35.55
N LEU A 158 7.89 9.95 -34.51
CA LEU A 158 8.13 8.61 -34.01
C LEU A 158 6.84 7.81 -34.19
N ARG A 159 6.94 6.55 -34.64
CA ARG A 159 5.77 5.65 -34.73
C ARG A 159 6.03 4.32 -34.11
N ALA A 160 4.98 3.70 -33.59
CA ALA A 160 5.04 2.38 -32.97
C ALA A 160 3.72 1.63 -33.16
N LYS A 161 3.74 0.36 -32.79
CA LYS A 161 2.54 -0.46 -32.59
C LYS A 161 2.41 -0.80 -31.11
N CYS A 162 1.19 -0.96 -30.61
CA CYS A 162 0.96 -1.44 -29.24
C CYS A 162 -0.13 -2.49 -29.14
N THR A 163 0.15 -3.52 -28.34
CA THR A 163 -0.79 -4.60 -28.07
C THR A 163 -1.99 -4.12 -27.24
N PRO A 164 -3.24 -4.43 -27.62
CA PRO A 164 -4.44 -4.05 -26.87
C PRO A 164 -4.53 -4.81 -25.54
N SER A 165 -4.77 -4.13 -24.41
CA SER A 165 -4.75 -4.81 -23.10
C SER A 165 -5.99 -5.65 -22.78
N GLN A 166 -7.13 -5.43 -23.43
CA GLN A 166 -8.37 -6.17 -23.14
C GLN A 166 -8.57 -7.37 -24.07
N ARG A 167 -7.99 -7.33 -25.27
CA ARG A 167 -8.12 -8.35 -26.31
C ARG A 167 -6.76 -8.61 -26.94
N LEU A 168 -5.95 -9.42 -26.25
CA LEU A 168 -4.54 -9.66 -26.61
C LEU A 168 -4.35 -10.32 -27.99
N ARG A 169 -5.42 -10.86 -28.59
CA ARG A 169 -5.41 -11.48 -29.92
C ARG A 169 -5.81 -10.51 -31.05
N ASP A 170 -6.30 -9.33 -30.72
CA ASP A 170 -6.70 -8.33 -31.70
C ASP A 170 -5.46 -7.69 -32.34
N ALA A 171 -5.65 -7.07 -33.50
CA ALA A 171 -4.59 -6.33 -34.18
C ALA A 171 -4.02 -5.22 -33.28
N ASN A 172 -2.70 -5.03 -33.34
CA ASN A 172 -2.04 -3.96 -32.58
C ASN A 172 -2.58 -2.58 -32.98
N HIS A 173 -2.74 -1.70 -31.99
CA HIS A 173 -2.99 -0.30 -32.25
C HIS A 173 -1.77 0.37 -32.88
N THR A 174 -1.98 1.13 -33.95
CA THR A 174 -0.94 1.95 -34.59
C THR A 174 -0.94 3.32 -33.92
N MET A 175 0.24 3.85 -33.65
CA MET A 175 0.40 5.17 -33.04
C MET A 175 1.58 5.92 -33.60
N TRP A 176 1.52 7.23 -33.49
CA TRP A 176 2.62 8.12 -33.80
C TRP A 176 2.59 9.32 -32.86
N ILE A 177 3.75 9.92 -32.68
CA ILE A 177 3.94 11.19 -31.98
C ILE A 177 4.82 12.11 -32.83
N MET A 178 4.53 13.39 -32.78
CA MET A 178 5.29 14.46 -33.41
C MET A 178 5.98 15.27 -32.30
N VAL A 179 7.29 15.44 -32.41
CA VAL A 179 8.11 16.00 -31.32
C VAL A 179 9.16 16.94 -31.90
N ARG A 180 9.46 18.05 -31.21
CA ARG A 180 10.54 18.96 -31.57
C ARG A 180 11.89 18.31 -31.27
N LYS A 181 12.77 18.26 -32.28
CA LYS A 181 14.05 17.54 -32.24
C LYS A 181 14.98 18.03 -31.12
N VAL A 182 15.01 19.35 -30.88
CA VAL A 182 15.96 19.99 -29.96
C VAL A 182 15.44 20.04 -28.52
N SER A 183 14.21 20.52 -28.30
CA SER A 183 13.68 20.72 -26.94
C SER A 183 13.02 19.49 -26.33
N GLY A 184 12.55 18.53 -27.15
CA GLY A 184 11.74 17.41 -26.65
C GLY A 184 10.25 17.73 -26.50
N ASP A 185 9.81 18.94 -26.88
CA ASP A 185 8.39 19.33 -26.78
C ASP A 185 7.51 18.45 -27.68
N ILE A 186 6.48 17.86 -27.09
CA ILE A 186 5.52 17.02 -27.80
C ILE A 186 4.48 17.93 -28.47
N VAL A 187 4.43 17.89 -29.80
CA VAL A 187 3.56 18.74 -30.62
C VAL A 187 2.16 18.13 -30.72
N SER A 188 2.08 16.85 -31.08
CA SER A 188 0.81 16.14 -31.21
C SER A 188 1.03 14.62 -31.15
N ALA A 189 -0.04 13.89 -30.85
CA ALA A 189 0.00 12.44 -30.78
C ALA A 189 -1.30 11.80 -31.25
N PHE A 190 -1.21 10.57 -31.77
CA PHE A 190 -2.36 9.80 -32.21
C PHE A 190 -2.18 8.31 -31.91
N CYS A 191 -3.30 7.64 -31.66
CA CYS A 191 -3.38 6.19 -31.58
C CYS A 191 -4.66 5.69 -32.24
N SER A 192 -4.65 4.53 -32.89
CA SER A 192 -5.85 3.93 -33.50
C SER A 192 -6.85 3.31 -32.50
N CYS A 193 -6.67 3.54 -31.20
CA CYS A 193 -7.61 3.09 -30.18
C CYS A 193 -8.80 4.06 -30.07
N ILE A 194 -9.90 3.62 -29.44
CA ILE A 194 -11.13 4.42 -29.26
C ILE A 194 -10.85 5.81 -28.65
N ALA A 195 -9.90 5.92 -27.73
CA ALA A 195 -9.54 7.17 -27.06
C ALA A 195 -8.37 7.93 -27.72
N GLY A 196 -7.90 7.50 -28.89
CA GLY A 196 -6.61 7.94 -29.43
C GLY A 196 -6.63 9.29 -30.14
N LEU A 197 -7.80 9.76 -30.59
CA LEU A 197 -7.98 11.14 -31.07
C LEU A 197 -7.85 12.18 -29.94
N GLY A 198 -8.09 11.77 -28.69
CA GLY A 198 -7.84 12.61 -27.52
C GLY A 198 -6.37 12.72 -27.10
N GLN A 199 -5.43 12.18 -27.90
CA GLN A 199 -3.96 12.26 -27.76
C GLN A 199 -3.34 11.70 -26.46
N THR A 200 -4.13 11.44 -25.42
CA THR A 200 -3.65 11.12 -24.06
C THR A 200 -4.02 9.69 -23.63
N CYS A 201 -4.24 8.78 -24.58
CA CYS A 201 -4.55 7.39 -24.25
C CYS A 201 -3.34 6.69 -23.60
N ASN A 202 -3.58 5.56 -22.90
CA ASN A 202 -2.50 4.84 -22.22
C ASN A 202 -1.40 4.34 -23.19
N HIS A 203 -1.76 4.13 -24.46
CA HIS A 203 -0.84 3.72 -25.51
C HIS A 203 0.17 4.83 -25.86
N VAL A 204 -0.32 6.06 -26.08
CA VAL A 204 0.55 7.23 -26.32
C VAL A 204 1.42 7.49 -25.10
N ALA A 205 0.84 7.49 -23.90
CA ALA A 205 1.59 7.68 -22.67
C ALA A 205 2.71 6.63 -22.52
N ALA A 206 2.43 5.35 -22.82
CA ALA A 206 3.43 4.27 -22.73
C ALA A 206 4.59 4.47 -23.71
N MET A 207 4.31 4.95 -24.93
CA MET A 207 5.34 5.31 -25.91
C MET A 207 6.21 6.47 -25.42
N LEU A 208 5.60 7.52 -24.86
CA LEU A 208 6.31 8.67 -24.29
C LEU A 208 7.22 8.27 -23.12
N PHE A 209 6.74 7.45 -22.19
CA PHE A 209 7.57 6.92 -21.10
C PHE A 209 8.75 6.10 -21.58
N ARG A 210 8.60 5.37 -22.70
CA ARG A 210 9.73 4.63 -23.29
C ARG A 210 10.81 5.55 -23.83
N ILE A 211 10.42 6.68 -24.41
CA ILE A 211 11.35 7.68 -24.93
C ILE A 211 12.08 8.39 -23.78
N ASP A 212 11.36 8.81 -22.74
CA ASP A 212 11.97 9.38 -21.51
C ASP A 212 12.94 8.41 -20.83
N ALA A 213 12.59 7.12 -20.76
CA ALA A 213 13.48 6.10 -20.23
C ALA A 213 14.76 5.94 -21.07
N ALA A 214 14.64 5.94 -22.40
CA ALA A 214 15.79 5.88 -23.31
C ALA A 214 16.70 7.12 -23.17
N ASN A 215 16.11 8.30 -22.94
CA ASN A 215 16.83 9.55 -22.73
C ASN A 215 17.59 9.56 -21.39
N LYS A 216 16.93 9.15 -20.29
CA LYS A 216 17.52 9.12 -18.93
C LYS A 216 18.67 8.14 -18.75
N MET A 217 18.66 7.01 -19.47
CA MET A 217 19.68 5.97 -19.32
C MET A 217 21.00 6.32 -20.03
N GLY A 218 21.07 7.48 -20.69
CA GLY A 218 22.18 7.85 -21.56
C GLY A 218 22.10 7.02 -22.84
N LEU A 219 22.06 7.67 -23.99
CA LEU A 219 22.05 7.03 -25.30
C LEU A 219 23.37 6.30 -25.54
N SER A 220 23.54 5.11 -24.95
CA SER A 220 24.68 4.24 -25.19
C SER A 220 24.52 3.57 -26.55
N SER A 221 24.99 4.29 -27.56
CA SER A 221 25.40 3.72 -28.84
C SER A 221 26.41 2.60 -28.58
N CYS A 222 26.12 1.47 -29.22
CA CYS A 222 26.83 0.21 -29.20
C CYS A 222 28.36 0.36 -29.30
N THR A 223 29.08 0.33 -28.19
CA THR A 223 30.45 -0.22 -28.17
C THR A 223 30.74 -0.82 -26.80
N SER A 224 31.17 -2.09 -26.80
CA SER A 224 31.83 -2.86 -25.73
C SER A 224 31.04 -3.64 -24.67
N ILE A 225 29.73 -3.46 -24.45
CA ILE A 225 28.94 -4.36 -23.58
C ILE A 225 27.53 -4.55 -24.16
N PRO A 226 26.97 -5.77 -24.26
CA PRO A 226 25.62 -5.97 -24.76
C PRO A 226 24.60 -5.19 -23.90
N CYS A 227 24.00 -4.16 -24.49
CA CYS A 227 22.85 -3.45 -23.92
C CYS A 227 21.73 -4.47 -23.65
N GLN A 228 21.45 -4.76 -22.38
CA GLN A 228 20.50 -5.79 -21.94
C GLN A 228 19.01 -5.44 -22.14
N TRP A 229 18.68 -4.37 -22.85
CA TRP A 229 17.31 -4.08 -23.27
C TRP A 229 17.19 -4.19 -24.78
N ILE A 230 17.28 -5.44 -25.24
CA ILE A 230 17.00 -5.83 -26.62
C ILE A 230 15.53 -5.48 -26.89
N ILE A 231 15.32 -4.68 -27.95
CA ILE A 231 14.07 -4.53 -28.73
C ILE A 231 13.14 -5.71 -28.44
N PRO A 232 11.91 -5.50 -27.92
CA PRO A 232 11.06 -6.63 -27.56
C PRO A 232 10.84 -7.49 -28.80
N MET A 233 11.60 -8.59 -28.87
CA MET A 233 11.39 -9.67 -29.82
C MET A 233 9.93 -10.05 -29.68
N GLU A 234 9.23 -10.30 -30.77
CA GLU A 234 7.82 -10.67 -30.74
C GLU A 234 7.66 -11.91 -29.85
N THR A 235 7.40 -11.70 -28.56
CA THR A 235 7.33 -12.77 -27.59
C THR A 235 6.02 -13.44 -27.84
N LYS A 236 6.05 -14.50 -28.67
CA LYS A 236 5.07 -15.56 -28.55
C LYS A 236 5.17 -16.05 -27.12
N THR A 237 4.30 -15.57 -26.25
CA THR A 237 4.13 -16.11 -24.91
C THR A 237 3.70 -17.55 -25.07
N LEU A 238 4.66 -18.46 -25.02
CA LEU A 238 4.40 -19.88 -25.04
C LEU A 238 3.62 -20.22 -23.76
N PRO A 239 2.56 -21.03 -23.85
CA PRO A 239 1.84 -21.47 -22.66
C PRO A 239 2.82 -22.17 -21.72
N VAL A 240 2.92 -21.67 -20.49
CA VAL A 240 3.68 -22.31 -19.41
C VAL A 240 2.72 -23.07 -18.50
N ARG A 241 3.20 -24.16 -17.88
CA ARG A 241 2.43 -24.85 -16.84
C ARG A 241 2.15 -23.87 -15.72
N ILE A 242 0.95 -23.91 -15.13
CA ILE A 242 0.54 -23.00 -14.04
C ILE A 242 1.57 -22.99 -12.90
N LYS A 243 2.19 -24.13 -12.59
CA LYS A 243 3.22 -24.25 -11.54
C LYS A 243 4.52 -23.47 -11.81
N ASP A 244 4.80 -23.20 -13.08
CA ASP A 244 6.01 -22.51 -13.54
C ASP A 244 5.71 -21.04 -13.90
N LEU A 245 4.43 -20.64 -13.80
CA LEU A 245 3.99 -19.28 -14.04
C LEU A 245 4.47 -18.37 -12.90
N THR A 246 5.22 -17.33 -13.29
CA THR A 246 5.71 -16.30 -12.38
C THR A 246 4.85 -15.05 -12.51
N VAL A 247 4.17 -14.67 -11.43
CA VAL A 247 3.32 -13.48 -11.41
C VAL A 247 4.19 -12.30 -11.02
N LYS A 248 4.34 -11.35 -11.93
CA LYS A 248 5.05 -10.09 -11.69
C LYS A 248 4.04 -8.97 -11.52
N LYS A 249 4.23 -8.14 -10.49
CA LYS A 249 3.49 -6.88 -10.37
C LYS A 249 4.45 -5.73 -10.66
N SER A 250 4.27 -5.12 -11.81
CA SER A 250 5.11 -4.03 -12.29
C SER A 250 4.73 -2.72 -11.58
N ARG A 251 5.66 -2.10 -10.85
CA ARG A 251 5.54 -0.73 -10.33
C ARG A 251 6.76 0.07 -10.77
N LEU A 252 6.60 1.35 -11.10
CA LEU A 252 7.72 2.27 -11.37
C LEU A 252 8.68 2.23 -10.17
N GLY A 253 9.92 1.79 -10.38
CA GLY A 253 10.94 1.65 -9.33
C GLY A 253 10.89 0.39 -8.45
N VAL A 254 9.96 -0.56 -8.67
CA VAL A 254 9.90 -1.82 -7.89
C VAL A 254 9.58 -3.03 -8.79
N GLN A 255 10.49 -4.01 -8.81
CA GLN A 255 10.28 -5.32 -9.44
C GLN A 255 9.96 -6.38 -8.38
N LYS A 256 8.68 -6.68 -8.13
CA LYS A 256 8.28 -7.83 -7.29
C LYS A 256 7.76 -8.96 -8.18
N SER A 257 8.52 -10.05 -8.26
CA SER A 257 8.09 -11.32 -8.86
C SER A 257 7.79 -12.34 -7.78
N ARG A 258 6.66 -13.04 -7.86
CA ARG A 258 6.38 -14.21 -7.03
C ARG A 258 6.05 -15.44 -7.90
N PRO A 259 6.66 -16.60 -7.66
CA PRO A 259 6.20 -17.84 -8.28
C PRO A 259 4.83 -18.23 -7.70
N LEU A 260 3.99 -18.87 -8.51
CA LEU A 260 2.69 -19.37 -8.04
C LEU A 260 2.82 -20.51 -7.02
N VAL A 261 3.87 -21.34 -7.17
CA VAL A 261 4.19 -22.42 -6.24
C VAL A 261 5.34 -21.95 -5.33
N SER A 262 5.13 -22.01 -4.02
CA SER A 262 6.14 -21.64 -3.04
C SER A 262 7.35 -22.57 -3.11
N VAL A 263 8.51 -22.07 -2.68
CA VAL A 263 9.74 -22.86 -2.59
C VAL A 263 9.52 -24.14 -1.76
N GLN A 264 8.77 -24.03 -0.66
CA GLN A 264 8.37 -25.16 0.20
C GLN A 264 7.56 -26.23 -0.54
N LYS A 265 6.58 -25.84 -1.38
CA LYS A 265 5.81 -26.80 -2.18
C LYS A 265 6.64 -27.40 -3.32
N LYS A 266 7.60 -26.66 -3.86
CA LYS A 266 8.56 -27.16 -4.86
C LYS A 266 9.56 -28.15 -4.29
N GLN A 267 9.96 -27.96 -3.03
CA GLN A 267 10.90 -28.81 -2.29
C GLN A 267 10.21 -29.90 -1.48
N TYR A 268 8.89 -30.05 -1.61
CA TYR A 268 8.13 -31.10 -0.93
C TYR A 268 8.53 -32.48 -1.48
N THR A 269 9.32 -33.21 -0.69
CA THR A 269 9.68 -34.61 -0.94
C THR A 269 8.86 -35.52 -0.04
N PRO A 270 7.98 -36.38 -0.59
CA PRO A 270 7.11 -37.27 0.20
C PRO A 270 7.84 -38.41 0.93
N GLN A 271 9.18 -38.47 0.87
CA GLN A 271 10.03 -39.44 1.58
C GLN A 271 10.46 -38.97 2.98
N ALA A 272 10.01 -37.80 3.44
CA ALA A 272 10.37 -37.26 4.76
C ALA A 272 9.75 -38.02 5.96
N SER A 273 8.98 -39.08 5.70
CA SER A 273 8.33 -39.95 6.69
C SER A 273 9.11 -41.24 6.98
N LEU A 274 10.44 -41.21 6.97
CA LEU A 274 11.22 -42.28 7.56
C LEU A 274 11.31 -42.06 9.07
N MET A 275 10.29 -42.53 9.79
CA MET A 275 10.32 -42.68 11.23
C MET A 275 11.08 -43.95 11.60
N PHE A 276 12.41 -43.84 11.67
CA PHE A 276 13.22 -44.78 12.44
C PHE A 276 13.85 -44.03 13.60
N SER A 277 13.93 -44.70 14.74
CA SER A 277 14.70 -44.19 15.87
C SER A 277 16.18 -44.11 15.50
N ARG A 278 16.91 -43.19 16.15
CA ARG A 278 18.38 -43.11 16.00
C ARG A 278 19.05 -44.46 16.25
N GLN A 279 18.49 -45.27 17.14
CA GLN A 279 19.01 -46.59 17.48
C GLN A 279 18.83 -47.59 16.33
N GLU A 280 17.67 -47.63 15.69
CA GLU A 280 17.40 -48.49 14.53
C GLU A 280 18.30 -48.13 13.34
N LEU A 281 18.57 -46.84 13.12
CA LEU A 281 19.53 -46.40 12.10
C LEU A 281 20.95 -46.90 12.42
N LEU A 282 21.39 -46.77 13.66
CA LEU A 282 22.73 -47.19 14.11
C LEU A 282 22.90 -48.71 14.00
N ASP A 283 21.88 -49.47 14.38
CA ASP A 283 21.90 -50.93 14.34
C ASP A 283 21.85 -51.42 12.89
N GLY A 284 21.07 -50.78 12.03
CA GLY A 284 21.09 -51.01 10.59
C GLY A 284 22.47 -50.74 9.98
N LEU A 285 23.07 -49.58 10.28
CA LEU A 285 24.40 -49.20 9.78
C LEU A 285 25.50 -50.16 10.24
N LYS A 286 25.51 -50.56 11.51
CA LYS A 286 26.47 -51.56 12.03
C LYS A 286 26.31 -52.93 11.36
N LYS A 287 25.07 -53.30 11.02
CA LYS A 287 24.77 -54.56 10.36
C LYS A 287 25.17 -54.56 8.89
N THR A 288 25.04 -53.42 8.21
CA THR A 288 25.38 -53.30 6.78
C THR A 288 26.87 -53.00 6.56
N ILE A 289 27.48 -52.19 7.43
CA ILE A 289 28.88 -51.76 7.33
C ILE A 289 29.50 -51.83 8.74
N PRO A 290 30.10 -52.96 9.13
CA PRO A 290 30.58 -53.20 10.50
C PRO A 290 31.60 -52.18 11.01
N ASN A 291 32.35 -51.56 10.09
CA ASN A 291 33.40 -50.58 10.38
C ASN A 291 32.93 -49.12 10.22
N ALA A 292 31.63 -48.87 10.11
CA ALA A 292 31.11 -47.51 10.01
C ALA A 292 31.29 -46.76 11.35
N CYS A 293 31.90 -45.58 11.28
CA CYS A 293 32.03 -44.66 12.41
C CYS A 293 31.08 -43.47 12.22
N LEU A 294 30.33 -43.10 13.26
CA LEU A 294 29.46 -41.92 13.24
C LEU A 294 30.14 -40.79 14.02
N PHE A 295 30.55 -39.73 13.32
CA PHE A 295 31.10 -38.55 13.98
C PHE A 295 29.95 -37.71 14.54
N LYS A 296 29.85 -37.64 15.87
CA LYS A 296 29.02 -36.64 16.55
C LYS A 296 29.81 -35.35 16.54
N VAL A 297 29.43 -34.40 15.68
CA VAL A 297 29.84 -33.02 15.86
C VAL A 297 29.11 -32.53 17.10
N GLU A 298 29.81 -32.45 18.23
CA GLU A 298 29.36 -31.59 19.31
C GLU A 298 29.43 -30.19 18.76
N GLY A 299 28.29 -29.69 18.28
CA GLY A 299 28.18 -28.31 17.88
C GLY A 299 28.58 -27.49 19.10
N THR A 300 29.79 -26.92 19.06
CA THR A 300 29.95 -25.56 19.52
C THR A 300 28.87 -24.79 18.79
N SER A 301 27.74 -24.59 19.47
CA SER A 301 26.73 -23.63 19.08
C SER A 301 27.49 -22.42 18.58
N GLY A 302 27.41 -22.16 17.28
CA GLY A 302 27.89 -20.91 16.71
C GLY A 302 27.23 -19.82 17.53
N ASP A 303 28.03 -19.23 18.40
CA ASP A 303 27.66 -18.19 19.32
C ASP A 303 27.23 -16.99 18.47
N THR A 304 25.94 -16.93 18.17
CA THR A 304 25.29 -15.70 17.71
C THR A 304 24.95 -14.82 18.91
N GLY A 305 25.62 -15.03 20.06
CA GLY A 305 26.03 -14.01 21.01
C GLY A 305 24.93 -13.41 21.86
N LEU A 306 23.89 -14.17 22.21
CA LEU A 306 22.99 -13.83 23.32
C LEU A 306 22.48 -15.11 24.04
N PRO A 307 23.35 -15.93 24.65
CA PRO A 307 22.90 -17.03 25.50
C PRO A 307 22.20 -16.46 26.75
N GLY A 308 20.93 -16.84 26.96
CA GLY A 308 20.17 -16.50 28.18
C GLY A 308 19.18 -15.33 28.09
N MET A 309 18.95 -14.75 26.90
CA MET A 309 18.02 -13.62 26.72
C MET A 309 16.68 -14.02 26.11
N MET A 310 16.43 -15.29 25.82
CA MET A 310 15.12 -15.75 25.33
C MET A 310 14.21 -16.10 26.51
N LEU A 311 13.01 -15.49 26.58
CA LEU A 311 12.04 -15.82 27.64
C LEU A 311 11.68 -17.30 27.66
N GLU A 312 11.61 -17.94 26.49
CA GLU A 312 11.30 -19.36 26.34
C GLU A 312 12.39 -20.27 26.94
N GLU A 313 13.66 -19.88 26.83
CA GLU A 313 14.78 -20.62 27.40
C GLU A 313 14.79 -20.48 28.93
N ILE A 314 14.53 -19.27 29.43
CA ILE A 314 14.40 -18.99 30.87
C ILE A 314 13.21 -19.78 31.44
N ALA A 315 12.07 -19.80 30.75
CA ALA A 315 10.88 -20.54 31.15
C ALA A 315 11.12 -22.06 31.15
N ARG A 316 11.89 -22.58 30.19
CA ARG A 316 12.26 -24.00 30.14
C ARG A 316 13.06 -24.41 31.38
N ALA A 317 13.94 -23.56 31.87
CA ALA A 317 14.72 -23.80 33.08
C ALA A 317 13.94 -23.60 34.39
N ALA A 318 12.79 -22.91 34.36
CA ALA A 318 12.01 -22.57 35.55
C ALA A 318 11.05 -23.69 35.99
N THR A 319 10.86 -23.88 37.30
CA THR A 319 9.94 -24.89 37.87
C THR A 319 8.55 -24.36 38.21
N SER A 320 8.41 -23.05 38.41
CA SER A 320 7.16 -22.36 38.73
C SER A 320 7.15 -20.95 38.13
N ALA A 321 5.99 -20.28 38.15
CA ALA A 321 5.90 -18.90 37.66
C ALA A 321 6.78 -17.95 38.50
N GLN A 322 6.85 -18.16 39.82
CA GLN A 322 7.73 -17.38 40.68
C GLN A 322 9.21 -17.63 40.39
N ASP A 323 9.61 -18.88 40.14
CA ASP A 323 10.97 -19.21 39.72
C ASP A 323 11.31 -18.57 38.36
N PHE A 324 10.36 -18.57 37.41
CA PHE A 324 10.53 -17.90 36.12
C PHE A 324 10.72 -16.39 36.25
N ILE A 325 9.97 -15.73 37.14
CA ILE A 325 10.13 -14.30 37.45
C ILE A 325 11.49 -14.04 38.08
N ASN A 326 11.91 -14.86 39.04
CA ASN A 326 13.20 -14.69 39.75
C ASN A 326 14.41 -14.94 38.84
N ARG A 327 14.26 -15.74 37.78
CA ARG A 327 15.31 -16.01 36.78
C ARG A 327 15.41 -14.95 35.68
N GLN A 328 14.56 -13.93 35.67
CA GLN A 328 14.66 -12.87 34.66
C GLN A 328 15.99 -12.13 34.82
N PRO A 329 16.81 -12.04 33.76
CA PRO A 329 18.09 -11.35 33.85
C PRO A 329 17.89 -9.85 33.94
N SER A 330 18.76 -9.17 34.68
CA SER A 330 19.07 -7.78 34.42
C SER A 330 19.93 -7.70 33.16
N VAL A 331 19.73 -6.64 32.36
CA VAL A 331 20.41 -6.48 31.06
C VAL A 331 21.35 -5.29 31.14
N SER A 332 22.64 -5.52 30.87
CA SER A 332 23.63 -4.45 30.84
C SER A 332 23.46 -3.55 29.60
N PRO A 333 23.95 -2.30 29.62
CA PRO A 333 23.95 -1.44 28.43
C PRO A 333 24.58 -2.11 27.20
N ASP A 334 25.72 -2.77 27.36
CA ASP A 334 26.40 -3.46 26.26
C ASP A 334 25.55 -4.60 25.67
N GLN A 335 24.83 -5.34 26.53
CA GLN A 335 23.91 -6.38 26.07
C GLN A 335 22.73 -5.78 25.30
N VAL A 336 22.18 -4.66 25.76
CA VAL A 336 21.13 -3.93 25.04
C VAL A 336 21.66 -3.48 23.67
N ASP A 337 22.87 -2.96 23.59
CA ASP A 337 23.49 -2.51 22.34
C ASP A 337 23.75 -3.67 21.35
N VAL A 338 24.14 -4.84 21.85
CA VAL A 338 24.26 -6.07 21.04
C VAL A 338 22.89 -6.54 20.54
N ILE A 339 21.87 -6.54 21.40
CA ILE A 339 20.50 -6.95 21.04
C ILE A 339 19.94 -6.02 19.97
N GLN A 340 19.99 -4.71 20.19
CA GLN A 340 19.45 -3.74 19.24
C GLN A 340 20.17 -3.86 17.90
N GLY A 341 21.50 -4.02 17.89
CA GLY A 341 22.28 -4.15 16.65
C GLY A 341 21.91 -5.41 15.84
N LYS A 342 21.74 -6.55 16.53
CA LYS A 342 21.31 -7.82 15.89
C LYS A 342 19.86 -7.81 15.40
N THR A 343 19.06 -6.85 15.87
CA THR A 343 17.63 -6.75 15.58
C THR A 343 17.26 -5.54 14.73
N ILE A 344 18.25 -4.81 14.19
CA ILE A 344 18.04 -3.76 13.17
C ILE A 344 17.29 -4.36 11.96
N GLY A 345 16.45 -3.55 11.33
CA GLY A 345 15.53 -3.98 10.27
C GLY A 345 14.17 -4.45 10.77
N GLN A 346 14.01 -4.59 12.09
CA GLN A 346 12.75 -4.77 12.82
C GLN A 346 11.82 -5.81 12.17
N SER A 347 10.74 -5.36 11.52
CA SER A 347 9.75 -6.25 10.89
C SER A 347 10.34 -7.19 9.83
N ASN A 348 11.47 -6.82 9.21
CA ASN A 348 12.20 -7.64 8.24
C ASN A 348 13.28 -8.53 8.89
N ASN A 349 13.43 -8.47 10.22
CA ASN A 349 14.44 -9.23 10.96
C ASN A 349 13.78 -10.36 11.79
N PRO A 350 14.02 -11.64 11.47
CA PRO A 350 13.43 -12.77 12.22
C PRO A 350 13.83 -12.80 13.70
N GLN A 351 15.03 -12.36 14.07
CA GLN A 351 15.47 -12.31 15.47
C GLN A 351 14.70 -11.27 16.27
N TRP A 352 14.33 -10.15 15.64
CA TRP A 352 13.47 -9.14 16.25
C TRP A 352 12.10 -9.72 16.63
N HIS A 353 11.48 -10.50 15.74
CA HIS A 353 10.22 -11.21 16.03
C HIS A 353 10.39 -12.22 17.17
N ARG A 354 11.47 -13.03 17.11
CA ARG A 354 11.76 -14.06 18.11
C ARG A 354 11.92 -13.47 19.50
N LEU A 355 12.69 -12.39 19.63
CA LEU A 355 12.94 -11.73 20.91
C LEU A 355 11.71 -11.00 21.45
N ARG A 356 10.79 -10.53 20.60
CA ARG A 356 9.56 -9.86 21.05
C ARG A 356 8.50 -10.81 21.59
N ARG A 357 8.53 -12.08 21.21
CA ARG A 357 7.52 -13.06 21.62
C ARG A 357 7.50 -13.21 23.14
N GLY A 358 6.31 -13.04 23.74
CA GLY A 358 6.09 -13.07 25.18
C GLY A 358 6.61 -11.86 25.95
N ARG A 359 7.31 -10.93 25.30
CA ARG A 359 7.70 -9.65 25.90
C ARG A 359 6.57 -8.64 25.75
N ILE A 360 6.36 -7.85 26.80
CA ILE A 360 5.48 -6.69 26.70
C ILE A 360 6.27 -5.61 25.97
N THR A 361 5.80 -5.23 24.78
CA THR A 361 6.46 -4.22 23.96
C THR A 361 5.78 -2.86 24.07
N ALA A 362 6.50 -1.77 23.84
CA ALA A 362 5.97 -0.40 23.98
C ALA A 362 4.64 -0.16 23.24
N SER A 363 4.46 -0.74 22.06
CA SER A 363 3.21 -0.68 21.28
C SER A 363 2.00 -1.32 21.99
N ASN A 364 2.24 -2.21 22.96
CA ASN A 364 1.23 -2.92 23.74
C ASN A 364 1.06 -2.37 25.17
N PHE A 365 1.90 -1.43 25.61
CA PHE A 365 1.87 -0.91 26.98
C PHE A 365 0.52 -0.32 27.38
N TYR A 366 -0.10 0.46 26.49
CA TYR A 366 -1.41 1.04 26.75
C TYR A 366 -2.49 -0.03 26.94
N SER A 367 -2.48 -1.08 26.11
CA SER A 367 -3.46 -2.18 26.18
C SER A 367 -3.33 -2.92 27.50
N VAL A 368 -2.11 -3.20 27.95
CA VAL A 368 -1.85 -3.82 29.26
C VAL A 368 -2.26 -2.89 30.39
N PHE A 369 -1.81 -1.63 30.37
CA PHE A 369 -2.09 -0.64 31.40
C PHE A 369 -3.59 -0.44 31.63
N THR A 370 -4.34 -0.18 30.56
CA THR A 370 -5.80 0.02 30.65
C THR A 370 -6.53 -1.25 31.05
N ARG A 371 -6.07 -2.43 30.58
CA ARG A 371 -6.68 -3.70 30.97
C ARG A 371 -6.42 -4.02 32.44
N MET A 372 -5.22 -3.75 32.94
CA MET A 372 -4.87 -3.90 34.35
C MET A 372 -5.70 -2.99 35.26
N ASN A 373 -5.86 -1.71 34.89
CA ASN A 373 -6.73 -0.80 35.65
C ASN A 373 -8.19 -1.30 35.67
N THR A 374 -8.66 -1.91 34.58
CA THR A 374 -9.99 -2.54 34.55
C THR A 374 -10.05 -3.78 35.44
N TYR A 375 -9.01 -4.61 35.41
CA TYR A 375 -8.91 -5.83 36.21
C TYR A 375 -8.89 -5.53 37.72
N GLU A 376 -8.20 -4.48 38.15
CA GLU A 376 -8.18 -4.05 39.56
C GLU A 376 -9.57 -3.63 40.06
N GLN A 377 -10.39 -3.04 39.19
CA GLN A 377 -11.77 -2.67 39.50
C GLN A 377 -12.73 -3.86 39.37
N LYS A 378 -12.43 -4.81 38.48
CA LYS A 378 -13.24 -5.99 38.19
C LYS A 378 -12.35 -7.22 37.98
N PRO A 379 -12.06 -8.00 39.04
CA PRO A 379 -11.12 -9.13 38.99
C PRO A 379 -11.50 -10.27 38.02
N ASP A 380 -12.75 -10.36 37.60
CA ASP A 380 -13.22 -11.37 36.62
C ASP A 380 -13.05 -10.92 35.16
N SER A 381 -12.32 -9.82 34.92
CA SER A 381 -12.09 -9.31 33.57
C SER A 381 -11.21 -10.26 32.75
N ASP A 382 -11.69 -10.66 31.57
CA ASP A 382 -10.96 -11.55 30.66
C ASP A 382 -9.59 -10.98 30.19
N MET A 383 -8.49 -11.66 30.51
CA MET A 383 -7.15 -11.21 30.11
C MET A 383 -6.65 -11.88 28.83
N ASN A 384 -7.37 -12.89 28.31
CA ASN A 384 -6.89 -13.78 27.26
C ASN A 384 -6.50 -13.05 25.98
N ASN A 385 -7.24 -12.01 25.57
CA ASN A 385 -6.92 -11.26 24.36
C ASN A 385 -5.56 -10.55 24.45
N VAL A 386 -5.25 -9.96 25.61
CA VAL A 386 -3.97 -9.27 25.84
C VAL A 386 -2.84 -10.28 26.00
N ILE A 387 -3.11 -11.42 26.65
CA ILE A 387 -2.16 -12.54 26.78
C ILE A 387 -1.79 -13.09 25.39
N LYS A 388 -2.78 -13.49 24.56
CA LYS A 388 -2.57 -14.00 23.19
C LYS A 388 -1.79 -13.02 22.32
N LEU A 389 -2.09 -11.72 22.42
CA LEU A 389 -1.36 -10.68 21.70
C LEU A 389 0.13 -10.62 22.10
N ILE A 390 0.43 -10.74 23.38
CA ILE A 390 1.82 -10.68 23.90
C ILE A 390 2.57 -11.99 23.61
N MET A 391 1.90 -13.14 23.71
CA MET A 391 2.46 -14.46 23.40
C MET A 391 2.66 -14.70 21.90
N GLY A 392 2.15 -13.81 21.05
CA GLY A 392 2.28 -13.87 19.60
C GLY A 392 1.28 -14.81 18.91
N ASP A 393 0.21 -15.22 19.61
CA ASP A 393 -0.82 -16.12 19.08
C ASP A 393 -1.94 -15.37 18.34
N ALA A 394 -1.96 -14.04 18.43
CA ALA A 394 -2.88 -13.18 17.71
C ALA A 394 -2.12 -12.04 17.03
N SER A 395 -2.44 -11.77 15.76
CA SER A 395 -1.88 -10.62 15.02
C SER A 395 -2.97 -9.88 14.22
N PRO A 396 -2.85 -8.55 14.05
CA PRO A 396 -3.79 -7.81 13.21
C PRO A 396 -3.71 -8.25 11.76
N ASN A 397 -4.85 -8.26 11.05
CA ASN A 397 -4.87 -8.58 9.62
C ASN A 397 -3.97 -7.60 8.84
N PRO A 398 -2.91 -8.07 8.16
CA PRO A 398 -1.94 -7.21 7.51
C PRO A 398 -2.49 -6.48 6.27
N ASN A 399 -3.69 -6.84 5.80
CA ASN A 399 -4.33 -6.25 4.63
C ASN A 399 -5.26 -5.08 4.96
N ILE A 400 -5.43 -4.72 6.24
CA ILE A 400 -6.20 -3.52 6.62
C ILE A 400 -5.58 -2.30 5.94
N LYS A 401 -6.41 -1.52 5.22
CA LYS A 401 -5.96 -0.41 4.36
C LYS A 401 -5.06 0.59 5.12
N SER A 402 -5.39 0.91 6.38
CA SER A 402 -4.60 1.81 7.22
C SER A 402 -3.23 1.24 7.60
N LEU A 403 -3.16 -0.04 7.96
CA LEU A 403 -1.89 -0.72 8.26
C LEU A 403 -1.01 -0.83 7.00
N LYS A 404 -1.63 -1.12 5.86
CA LYS A 404 -0.92 -1.17 4.58
C LYS A 404 -0.41 0.21 4.16
N PHE A 405 -1.25 1.24 4.24
CA PHE A 405 -0.84 2.63 3.98
C PHE A 405 0.32 3.02 4.88
N GLY A 406 0.25 2.67 6.18
CA GLY A 406 1.31 2.97 7.12
C GLY A 406 2.64 2.32 6.73
N ARG A 407 2.65 1.01 6.53
CA ARG A 407 3.83 0.26 6.11
C ARG A 407 4.41 0.72 4.76
N ASP A 408 3.56 1.07 3.80
CA ASP A 408 4.00 1.53 2.48
C ASP A 408 4.53 2.98 2.53
N SER A 409 4.05 3.81 3.47
CA SER A 409 4.40 5.24 3.58
C SER A 409 5.52 5.54 4.57
N GLU A 410 5.75 4.67 5.55
CA GLU A 410 6.75 4.87 6.61
C GLU A 410 8.17 5.15 6.05
N PRO A 411 8.68 4.44 5.02
CA PRO A 411 9.99 4.76 4.45
C PRO A 411 10.07 6.17 3.84
N VAL A 412 8.97 6.65 3.27
CA VAL A 412 8.87 8.01 2.71
C VAL A 412 8.86 9.04 3.84
N ALA A 413 8.07 8.77 4.89
CA ALA A 413 8.02 9.63 6.07
C ALA A 413 9.37 9.72 6.79
N LYS A 414 10.12 8.61 6.92
CA LYS A 414 11.49 8.58 7.44
C LYS A 414 12.42 9.49 6.64
N SER A 415 12.39 9.37 5.30
CA SER A 415 13.23 10.19 4.41
C SER A 415 12.89 11.68 4.52
N ILE A 416 11.61 12.05 4.50
CA ILE A 416 11.15 13.43 4.66
C ILE A 416 11.60 13.99 6.01
N TYR A 417 11.38 13.24 7.09
CA TYR A 417 11.79 13.65 8.43
C TYR A 417 13.31 13.84 8.52
N ALA A 418 14.11 12.89 8.02
CA ALA A 418 15.56 12.98 8.06
C ALA A 418 16.08 14.24 7.34
N GLN A 419 15.50 14.58 6.18
CA GLN A 419 15.85 15.81 5.46
C GLN A 419 15.46 17.09 6.22
N MET A 420 14.25 17.11 6.81
CA MET A 420 13.81 18.23 7.65
C MET A 420 14.70 18.40 8.88
N TYR A 421 14.99 17.28 9.55
CA TYR A 421 15.80 17.26 10.77
C TYR A 421 17.23 17.71 10.49
N ASP A 422 17.86 17.25 9.40
CA ASP A 422 19.21 17.71 9.00
C ASP A 422 19.28 19.20 8.69
N LYS A 423 18.23 19.74 8.06
CA LYS A 423 18.15 21.17 7.75
C LYS A 423 17.98 22.04 8.99
N ASP A 424 17.17 21.61 9.94
CA ASP A 424 16.75 22.41 11.10
C ASP A 424 17.67 22.22 12.33
N HIS A 425 18.54 21.20 12.32
CA HIS A 425 19.40 20.84 13.45
C HIS A 425 20.89 20.76 13.08
N GLN A 426 21.76 21.21 14.00
CA GLN A 426 23.20 21.20 13.79
C GLN A 426 23.82 19.83 14.08
N ALA A 427 24.67 19.36 13.16
CA ALA A 427 25.32 18.04 13.23
C ALA A 427 24.29 16.93 13.51
N ALA A 428 23.20 16.95 12.73
CA ALA A 428 22.12 16.01 12.85
C ALA A 428 22.53 14.62 12.35
N SER A 429 22.08 13.58 13.04
CA SER A 429 22.14 12.21 12.56
C SER A 429 20.83 11.49 12.85
N THR A 430 20.47 10.59 11.94
CA THR A 430 19.33 9.69 12.10
C THR A 430 19.78 8.27 11.79
N GLU A 431 19.42 7.32 12.66
CA GLU A 431 19.89 5.94 12.58
C GLU A 431 18.73 4.96 12.75
N GLU A 432 18.71 3.91 11.91
CA GLU A 432 17.82 2.77 12.10
C GLU A 432 18.23 2.00 13.35
N CYS A 433 17.24 1.46 14.08
CA CYS A 433 17.49 0.72 15.31
C CYS A 433 16.65 -0.55 15.43
N GLY A 434 17.08 -1.46 16.30
CA GLY A 434 16.38 -2.70 16.59
C GLY A 434 15.50 -2.66 17.84
N LEU A 435 15.62 -3.71 18.65
CA LEU A 435 14.90 -3.90 19.89
C LEU A 435 15.79 -3.51 21.08
N PHE A 436 15.27 -2.65 21.94
CA PHE A 436 15.85 -2.32 23.23
C PHE A 436 15.09 -3.08 24.32
N LEU A 437 15.82 -3.71 25.24
CA LEU A 437 15.24 -4.31 26.44
C LEU A 437 15.37 -3.34 27.61
N ASP A 438 14.39 -3.36 28.51
CA ASP A 438 14.53 -2.67 29.78
C ASP A 438 15.64 -3.32 30.63
N LYS A 439 16.44 -2.49 31.30
CA LYS A 439 17.61 -2.93 32.07
C LYS A 439 17.23 -3.76 33.30
N ASN A 440 16.10 -3.42 33.93
CA ASN A 440 15.64 -4.03 35.17
C ASN A 440 14.56 -5.09 34.91
N TYR A 441 13.79 -4.91 33.84
CA TYR A 441 12.67 -5.78 33.48
C TYR A 441 12.86 -6.31 32.06
N SER A 442 13.72 -7.31 31.87
CA SER A 442 14.09 -7.84 30.53
C SER A 442 12.92 -8.38 29.69
N TYR A 443 11.74 -8.54 30.27
CA TYR A 443 10.48 -8.85 29.60
C TYR A 443 9.72 -7.62 29.07
N LEU A 444 10.20 -6.40 29.34
CA LEU A 444 9.74 -5.16 28.73
C LEU A 444 10.70 -4.75 27.61
N ALA A 445 10.16 -4.31 26.47
CA ALA A 445 10.97 -3.95 25.32
C ALA A 445 10.37 -2.82 24.47
N ALA A 446 11.22 -2.12 23.73
CA ALA A 446 10.81 -1.05 22.82
C ALA A 446 11.60 -1.11 21.51
N SER A 447 10.93 -0.75 20.41
CA SER A 447 11.57 -0.44 19.14
C SER A 447 11.00 0.90 18.68
N PRO A 448 11.75 2.00 18.80
CA PRO A 448 11.42 3.25 18.11
C PRO A 448 11.67 3.11 16.61
N ASP A 449 11.12 4.02 15.80
CA ASP A 449 11.27 3.93 14.35
C ASP A 449 12.67 4.36 13.89
N MET A 450 13.25 5.37 14.56
CA MET A 450 14.66 5.77 14.40
C MET A 450 15.22 6.35 15.69
N LEU A 451 16.55 6.28 15.83
CA LEU A 451 17.30 7.12 16.75
C LEU A 451 17.63 8.44 16.05
N VAL A 452 17.55 9.55 16.79
CA VAL A 452 17.91 10.87 16.28
C VAL A 452 18.88 11.54 17.24
N ASN A 453 19.85 12.26 16.70
CA ASN A 453 20.82 12.99 17.51
C ASN A 453 21.17 14.31 16.83
N CYS A 454 21.36 15.36 17.61
CA CYS A 454 21.97 16.61 17.13
C CYS A 454 22.73 17.29 18.25
N LYS A 455 23.66 18.18 17.91
CA LYS A 455 24.39 18.99 18.90
C LYS A 455 23.46 19.87 19.75
N CYS A 456 22.36 20.31 19.15
CA CYS A 456 21.36 21.20 19.75
C CYS A 456 20.47 20.56 20.83
N CYS A 457 20.07 19.31 20.63
CA CYS A 457 19.00 18.65 21.40
C CYS A 457 19.47 17.36 22.06
N GLY A 458 20.67 16.88 21.73
CA GLY A 458 21.22 15.61 22.19
C GLY A 458 20.52 14.41 21.55
N ASN A 459 20.55 13.28 22.27
CA ASN A 459 19.95 12.02 21.85
C ASN A 459 18.44 11.99 22.08
N GLY A 460 17.70 11.75 21.00
CA GLY A 460 16.25 11.55 21.02
C GLY A 460 15.82 10.35 20.21
N LEU A 461 14.51 10.22 20.06
CA LEU A 461 13.84 9.19 19.29
C LEU A 461 12.96 9.81 18.21
N LEU A 462 12.63 9.01 17.20
CA LEU A 462 11.58 9.28 16.24
C LEU A 462 10.52 8.18 16.32
N GLU A 463 9.26 8.58 16.37
CA GLU A 463 8.09 7.72 16.17
C GLU A 463 7.26 8.29 15.02
N ILE A 464 7.01 7.48 13.99
CA ILE A 464 6.27 7.85 12.79
C ILE A 464 4.88 7.25 12.84
N LYS A 465 3.87 8.09 12.62
CA LYS A 465 2.49 7.65 12.41
C LYS A 465 1.99 8.12 11.06
N CYS A 466 1.87 7.16 10.14
CA CYS A 466 1.30 7.39 8.82
C CYS A 466 -0.23 7.25 8.90
N ALA A 467 -0.93 8.37 9.04
CA ALA A 467 -2.40 8.37 9.16
C ALA A 467 -3.08 8.58 7.81
N MET A 468 -4.04 7.72 7.53
CA MET A 468 -4.95 7.87 6.40
C MET A 468 -6.08 8.81 6.78
N VAL A 469 -5.90 10.09 6.51
CA VAL A 469 -6.95 11.12 6.64
C VAL A 469 -7.42 11.56 5.24
N PRO A 470 -8.67 12.06 5.10
CA PRO A 470 -9.13 12.65 3.85
C PRO A 470 -8.25 13.82 3.42
N LYS A 471 -8.10 14.02 2.12
CA LYS A 471 -7.38 15.18 1.61
C LYS A 471 -8.17 16.45 1.93
N CYS A 472 -7.49 17.49 2.38
CA CYS A 472 -8.07 18.82 2.55
C CYS A 472 -7.88 19.60 1.25
N ASP A 473 -8.98 19.89 0.57
CA ASP A 473 -8.95 20.66 -0.68
C ASP A 473 -8.64 22.15 -0.44
N VAL A 474 -8.84 22.63 0.79
CA VAL A 474 -8.60 24.03 1.19
C VAL A 474 -7.14 24.25 1.57
N CYS A 475 -6.64 23.54 2.58
CA CYS A 475 -5.38 23.90 3.23
C CYS A 475 -4.12 23.41 2.50
N LYS A 476 -4.23 22.44 1.56
CA LYS A 476 -3.11 21.88 0.75
C LYS A 476 -1.87 21.43 1.56
N GLY A 477 -1.98 21.34 2.88
CA GLY A 477 -0.93 21.19 3.90
C GLY A 477 -1.53 20.56 5.17
N PHE A 478 -0.69 20.13 6.12
CA PHE A 478 -1.18 19.51 7.35
C PHE A 478 -2.04 20.51 8.11
N CYS A 479 -3.28 20.14 8.46
CA CYS A 479 -4.32 21.11 8.83
C CYS A 479 -5.29 20.60 9.89
N ALA A 480 -5.97 21.54 10.53
CA ALA A 480 -6.98 21.29 11.56
C ALA A 480 -8.30 20.70 11.03
N CYS A 481 -8.53 20.71 9.72
CA CYS A 481 -9.75 20.17 9.12
C CYS A 481 -9.81 18.64 9.16
N ASN A 482 -8.65 17.97 9.11
CA ASN A 482 -8.54 16.52 8.98
C ASN A 482 -7.47 15.98 9.95
N VAL A 483 -7.70 16.21 11.24
CA VAL A 483 -6.76 15.82 12.30
C VAL A 483 -6.95 14.34 12.65
N PRO A 484 -5.88 13.53 12.68
CA PRO A 484 -5.96 12.17 13.20
C PRO A 484 -6.54 12.14 14.62
N ASP A 485 -7.32 11.12 14.93
CA ASP A 485 -8.05 10.98 16.20
C ASP A 485 -7.17 11.01 17.46
N TYR A 486 -5.89 10.70 17.33
CA TYR A 486 -4.90 10.76 18.40
C TYR A 486 -4.28 12.14 18.64
N LEU A 487 -4.48 13.10 17.74
CA LEU A 487 -4.09 14.49 17.91
C LEU A 487 -5.30 15.35 18.30
N LYS A 488 -5.05 16.44 19.00
CA LYS A 488 -5.99 17.56 19.18
C LYS A 488 -5.36 18.85 18.64
N PHE A 489 -6.16 19.74 18.09
CA PHE A 489 -5.73 21.08 17.73
C PHE A 489 -6.19 22.03 18.83
N ASP A 490 -5.24 22.59 19.57
CA ASP A 490 -5.48 23.37 20.79
C ASP A 490 -4.50 24.54 20.82
N ASN A 491 -4.97 25.76 21.12
CA ASN A 491 -4.14 26.98 21.07
C ASN A 491 -3.27 27.12 19.81
N HIS A 492 -3.84 26.84 18.63
CA HIS A 492 -3.16 26.87 17.34
C HIS A 492 -2.00 25.87 17.16
N VAL A 493 -1.87 24.88 18.03
CA VAL A 493 -0.88 23.79 17.92
C VAL A 493 -1.53 22.42 17.93
N PHE A 494 -0.94 21.49 17.19
CA PHE A 494 -1.33 20.09 17.22
C PHE A 494 -0.62 19.39 18.37
N VAL A 495 -1.37 18.66 19.19
CA VAL A 495 -0.87 18.01 20.40
C VAL A 495 -1.40 16.58 20.48
N LEU A 496 -0.50 15.62 20.69
CA LEU A 496 -0.81 14.24 21.01
C LEU A 496 -1.63 14.15 22.30
N LYS A 497 -2.78 13.49 22.22
CA LYS A 497 -3.65 13.27 23.37
C LYS A 497 -2.95 12.36 24.39
N LYS A 498 -2.79 12.84 25.63
CA LYS A 498 -2.12 12.10 26.72
C LYS A 498 -2.80 10.77 27.07
N ASN A 499 -4.11 10.67 26.85
CA ASN A 499 -4.88 9.44 27.06
C ASN A 499 -4.88 8.49 25.84
N HIS A 500 -4.11 8.78 24.79
CA HIS A 500 -4.05 7.92 23.61
C HIS A 500 -2.90 6.90 23.71
N LYS A 501 -3.09 5.72 23.10
CA LYS A 501 -2.11 4.62 23.09
C LYS A 501 -0.71 5.01 22.61
N TYR A 502 -0.63 5.92 21.64
CA TYR A 502 0.66 6.40 21.10
C TYR A 502 1.44 7.25 22.10
N PHE A 503 0.77 7.97 23.00
CA PHE A 503 1.48 8.67 24.09
C PHE A 503 2.17 7.65 25.00
N CYS A 504 1.44 6.62 25.44
CA CYS A 504 2.00 5.54 26.26
C CYS A 504 3.13 4.79 25.56
N GLN A 505 2.99 4.51 24.25
CA GLN A 505 4.03 3.89 23.44
C GLN A 505 5.32 4.73 23.44
N ILE A 506 5.21 6.03 23.15
CA ILE A 506 6.36 6.95 23.09
C ILE A 506 7.02 7.11 24.47
N GLN A 507 6.23 7.23 25.54
CA GLN A 507 6.75 7.23 26.91
C GLN A 507 7.53 5.95 27.23
N GLY A 508 7.02 4.79 26.80
CA GLY A 508 7.71 3.50 26.95
C GLY A 508 9.01 3.38 26.17
N GLN A 509 9.04 3.89 24.94
CA GLN A 509 10.26 3.92 24.14
C GLN A 509 11.32 4.81 24.80
N MET A 510 10.95 6.00 25.29
CA MET A 510 11.87 6.89 26.00
C MET A 510 12.41 6.27 27.30
N ALA A 511 11.55 5.64 28.10
CA ALA A 511 11.95 4.98 29.33
C ALA A 511 12.97 3.86 29.10
N ILE A 512 12.67 2.95 28.16
CA ILE A 512 13.50 1.77 27.88
C ILE A 512 14.84 2.16 27.26
N THR A 513 14.84 3.15 26.37
CA THR A 513 16.06 3.60 25.68
C THR A 513 16.86 4.64 26.48
N GLY A 514 16.35 5.09 27.64
CA GLY A 514 16.99 6.10 28.48
C GLY A 514 17.01 7.51 27.88
N ARG A 515 16.14 7.83 26.91
CA ARG A 515 16.06 9.13 26.24
C ARG A 515 15.00 10.03 26.88
N LYS A 516 15.15 11.35 26.73
CA LYS A 516 14.29 12.35 27.40
C LYS A 516 13.22 12.96 26.52
N TRP A 517 13.31 12.73 25.22
CA TRP A 517 12.35 13.24 24.23
C TRP A 517 12.26 12.32 23.02
N CYS A 518 11.13 12.41 22.33
CA CYS A 518 10.83 11.70 21.09
C CYS A 518 10.06 12.66 20.18
N ASP A 519 10.47 12.78 18.93
CA ASP A 519 9.70 13.48 17.91
C ASP A 519 8.66 12.53 17.33
N LEU A 520 7.38 12.87 17.52
CA LEU A 520 6.27 12.23 16.82
C LEU A 520 6.13 12.88 15.44
N CYS A 521 6.45 12.14 14.39
CA CYS A 521 6.25 12.54 13.00
C CYS A 521 4.95 11.93 12.46
N VAL A 522 3.95 12.78 12.23
CA VAL A 522 2.67 12.39 11.64
C VAL A 522 2.69 12.67 10.14
N TYR A 523 2.64 11.61 9.34
CA TYR A 523 2.63 11.69 7.89
C TYR A 523 1.24 11.42 7.34
N THR A 524 0.74 12.30 6.47
CA THR A 524 -0.60 12.20 5.88
C THR A 524 -0.57 12.60 4.41
N CYS A 525 -1.67 12.36 3.69
CA CYS A 525 -1.86 12.88 2.34
C CYS A 525 -1.95 14.43 2.27
N ASN A 526 -2.13 15.08 3.41
CA ASN A 526 -2.13 16.53 3.56
C ASN A 526 -0.75 17.09 3.89
N GLY A 527 0.26 16.24 4.13
CA GLY A 527 1.60 16.67 4.52
C GLY A 527 2.02 16.11 5.87
N THR A 528 3.13 16.63 6.37
CA THR A 528 3.83 16.14 7.56
C THR A 528 3.70 17.13 8.70
N HIS A 529 3.49 16.61 9.91
CA HIS A 529 3.56 17.37 11.16
C HIS A 529 4.49 16.69 12.14
N VAL A 530 5.36 17.45 12.79
CA VAL A 530 6.29 16.94 13.80
C VAL A 530 5.97 17.59 15.14
N GLN A 531 5.82 16.79 16.17
CA GLN A 531 5.66 17.23 17.56
C GLN A 531 6.70 16.58 18.45
N ARG A 532 7.48 17.39 19.18
CA ARG A 532 8.33 16.88 20.25
C ARG A 532 7.51 16.51 21.48
N VAL A 533 7.67 15.27 21.94
CA VAL A 533 7.08 14.74 23.17
C VAL A 533 8.19 14.52 24.19
N HIS A 534 8.01 15.05 25.40
CA HIS A 534 8.96 14.89 26.49
C HIS A 534 8.57 13.72 27.42
N PHE A 535 9.58 13.10 28.03
CA PHE A 535 9.38 12.03 28.99
C PHE A 535 8.66 12.54 30.26
N ASP A 536 7.62 11.81 30.67
CA ASP A 536 6.82 12.04 31.86
C ASP A 536 7.05 10.86 32.81
N ASP A 537 7.98 11.06 33.75
CA ASP A 537 8.45 10.02 34.67
C ASP A 537 7.36 9.52 35.61
N THR A 538 6.52 10.44 36.09
CA THR A 538 5.42 10.18 37.01
C THR A 538 4.35 9.34 36.31
N TYR A 539 3.98 9.71 35.08
CA TYR A 539 3.07 8.91 34.27
C TYR A 539 3.64 7.51 34.01
N PHE A 540 4.90 7.42 33.59
CA PHE A 540 5.47 6.15 33.17
C PHE A 540 5.78 5.20 34.34
N ALA A 541 6.08 5.73 35.53
CA ALA A 541 6.20 4.92 36.74
C ALA A 541 4.89 4.20 37.07
N ASN A 542 3.74 4.87 36.88
CA ASN A 542 2.43 4.26 37.06
C ASN A 542 2.15 3.16 36.01
N VAL A 543 2.49 3.42 34.74
CA VAL A 543 2.37 2.42 33.67
C VAL A 543 3.22 1.19 33.99
N THR A 544 4.51 1.39 34.30
CA THR A 544 5.47 0.32 34.58
C THR A 544 5.00 -0.61 35.70
N ARG A 545 4.42 -0.06 36.78
CA ARG A 545 3.84 -0.87 37.86
C ARG A 545 2.80 -1.87 37.35
N GLN A 546 1.91 -1.42 36.46
CA GLN A 546 0.88 -2.28 35.86
C GLN A 546 1.47 -3.29 34.88
N LEU A 547 2.52 -2.93 34.13
CA LEU A 547 3.19 -3.87 33.22
C LEU A 547 3.87 -5.01 33.99
N VAL A 548 4.57 -4.68 35.08
CA VAL A 548 5.23 -5.66 35.96
C VAL A 548 4.18 -6.55 36.64
N HIS A 549 3.10 -5.97 37.15
CA HIS A 549 2.01 -6.75 37.74
C HIS A 549 1.39 -7.71 36.72
N PHE A 550 1.12 -7.23 35.50
CA PHE A 550 0.56 -8.06 34.44
C PHE A 550 1.49 -9.21 34.05
N PHE A 551 2.80 -8.94 33.89
CA PHE A 551 3.77 -9.98 33.56
C PHE A 551 3.79 -11.08 34.62
N ASN A 552 3.95 -10.69 35.89
CA ASN A 552 4.07 -11.62 37.00
C ASN A 552 2.80 -12.47 37.18
N LYS A 553 1.62 -11.86 37.00
CA LYS A 553 0.34 -12.52 37.27
C LYS A 553 -0.18 -13.37 36.11
N PHE A 554 0.08 -12.95 34.87
CA PHE A 554 -0.54 -13.58 33.70
C PHE A 554 0.50 -14.23 32.77
N ILE A 555 1.49 -13.47 32.29
CA ILE A 555 2.45 -13.97 31.30
C ILE A 555 3.36 -15.06 31.89
N ALA A 556 3.85 -14.87 33.12
CA ALA A 556 4.68 -15.86 33.80
C ALA A 556 3.94 -17.19 34.01
N VAL A 557 2.65 -17.13 34.36
CA VAL A 557 1.79 -18.30 34.54
C VAL A 557 1.55 -19.01 33.21
N GLU A 558 1.22 -18.26 32.16
CA GLU A 558 1.00 -18.77 30.80
C GLU A 558 2.21 -19.55 30.27
N TYR A 559 3.43 -19.02 30.47
CA TYR A 559 4.67 -19.71 30.07
C TYR A 559 4.84 -21.07 30.75
N ILE A 560 4.56 -21.16 32.06
CA ILE A 560 4.71 -22.40 32.82
C ILE A 560 3.59 -23.38 32.50
N GLN A 561 2.36 -22.92 32.31
CA GLN A 561 1.24 -23.76 31.89
C GLN A 561 1.52 -24.41 30.53
N ARG A 562 1.97 -23.63 29.53
CA ARG A 562 2.35 -24.18 28.21
C ARG A 562 3.45 -25.23 28.30
N LYS A 563 4.43 -25.04 29.19
CA LYS A 563 5.50 -26.01 29.47
C LYS A 563 4.94 -27.32 30.05
N GLN A 564 3.99 -27.26 30.97
CA GLN A 564 3.39 -28.44 31.59
C GLN A 564 2.50 -29.21 30.60
N SER A 565 1.73 -28.49 29.77
CA SER A 565 0.90 -29.09 28.71
C SER A 565 1.72 -29.84 27.66
N THR A 566 2.96 -29.39 27.38
CA THR A 566 3.90 -30.09 26.47
C THR A 566 4.62 -31.28 27.11
N ALA A 567 4.61 -31.42 28.44
CA ALA A 567 5.26 -32.51 29.16
C ALA A 567 4.33 -33.68 29.53
N GLY A 568 3.00 -33.48 29.49
CA GLY A 568 1.99 -34.45 29.95
C GLY A 568 1.17 -35.15 28.87
N ASN A 569 1.28 -34.78 27.60
CA ASN A 569 0.59 -35.44 26.49
C ASN A 569 1.48 -35.32 25.23
N VAL A 570 2.02 -36.45 24.75
CA VAL A 570 2.43 -36.55 23.34
C VAL A 570 1.16 -36.73 22.53
N VAL A 571 0.42 -35.65 22.35
CA VAL A 571 -0.46 -35.48 21.21
C VAL A 571 0.22 -34.37 20.42
N GLU A 572 0.80 -34.73 19.28
CA GLU A 572 1.17 -33.74 18.28
C GLU A 572 -0.12 -33.01 17.88
N HIS A 573 -0.34 -31.83 18.47
CA HIS A 573 -1.10 -30.81 17.78
C HIS A 573 -0.24 -30.38 16.59
N VAL A 574 -0.41 -31.12 15.50
CA VAL A 574 -0.20 -30.60 14.16
C VAL A 574 -1.08 -29.36 14.07
N ASP A 575 -0.45 -28.20 13.99
CA ASP A 575 -1.12 -26.94 13.68
C ASP A 575 -1.53 -27.01 12.20
N SER A 576 -2.64 -27.70 11.95
CA SER A 576 -3.37 -27.77 10.68
C SER A 576 -4.67 -26.98 10.77
N GLY A 577 -4.71 -25.91 11.56
CA GLY A 577 -5.77 -24.93 11.52
C GLY A 577 -5.39 -23.83 10.53
N GLU A 578 -6.05 -23.78 9.38
CA GLU A 578 -6.16 -22.51 8.66
C GLU A 578 -6.65 -21.44 9.66
N PRO A 579 -6.11 -20.21 9.63
CA PRO A 579 -6.60 -19.15 10.50
C PRO A 579 -8.07 -18.91 10.14
N GLY A 580 -9.00 -19.33 11.01
CA GLY A 580 -10.37 -18.84 10.97
C GLY A 580 -10.32 -17.32 10.97
N ASP A 581 -11.10 -16.70 10.08
CA ASP A 581 -11.10 -15.26 9.85
C ASP A 581 -11.50 -14.52 11.14
N THR A 582 -10.51 -14.22 11.98
CA THR A 582 -10.71 -13.52 13.24
C THR A 582 -10.74 -12.02 12.95
N TYR A 583 -11.95 -11.47 12.91
CA TYR A 583 -12.18 -10.04 12.68
C TYR A 583 -11.99 -9.24 13.98
N PHE A 584 -11.60 -7.97 13.87
CA PHE A 584 -11.45 -7.06 15.01
C PHE A 584 -12.28 -5.80 14.80
N CYS A 585 -12.85 -5.28 15.89
CA CYS A 585 -13.58 -4.03 15.88
C CYS A 585 -12.64 -2.86 15.61
N THR A 586 -12.97 -2.04 14.62
CA THR A 586 -12.13 -0.92 14.15
C THR A 586 -12.02 0.21 15.19
N LEU A 587 -12.95 0.30 16.14
CA LEU A 587 -12.94 1.35 17.19
C LEU A 587 -12.20 0.92 18.46
N CYS A 588 -12.54 -0.24 19.02
CA CYS A 588 -11.96 -0.69 20.30
C CYS A 588 -10.81 -1.68 20.12
N ASN A 589 -10.59 -2.18 18.89
CA ASN A 589 -9.56 -3.16 18.56
C ASN A 589 -9.70 -4.50 19.30
N CYS A 590 -10.88 -4.78 19.88
CA CYS A 590 -11.24 -6.08 20.44
C CYS A 590 -11.76 -7.03 19.35
N GLN A 591 -11.59 -8.34 19.55
CA GLN A 591 -12.04 -9.37 18.62
C GLN A 591 -13.57 -9.32 18.39
N ILE A 592 -13.98 -9.57 17.16
CA ILE A 592 -15.35 -9.87 16.79
C ILE A 592 -15.60 -11.35 17.00
N LEU A 593 -16.61 -11.66 17.80
CA LEU A 593 -17.00 -13.04 18.08
C LEU A 593 -17.77 -13.61 16.89
N GLU A 594 -17.46 -14.86 16.55
CA GLU A 594 -18.26 -15.65 15.61
C GLU A 594 -19.65 -15.90 16.18
N GLN A 595 -20.63 -16.15 15.30
CA GLN A 595 -22.05 -16.17 15.66
C GLN A 595 -22.37 -17.17 16.79
N GLU A 596 -21.66 -18.30 16.82
CA GLU A 596 -21.75 -19.34 17.86
C GLU A 596 -21.23 -18.92 19.24
N ASN A 597 -20.38 -17.88 19.30
CA ASN A 597 -19.73 -17.40 20.53
C ASN A 597 -20.36 -16.11 21.09
N ILE A 598 -21.48 -15.65 20.53
CA ILE A 598 -22.19 -14.44 20.97
C ILE A 598 -23.23 -14.83 22.03
N SER A 599 -23.06 -14.34 23.27
CA SER A 599 -24.00 -14.59 24.37
C SER A 599 -24.92 -13.41 24.71
N SER A 600 -24.71 -12.23 24.11
CA SER A 600 -25.54 -11.04 24.34
C SER A 600 -25.57 -10.10 23.13
N PHE A 601 -26.63 -9.29 23.02
CA PHE A 601 -26.78 -8.28 21.96
C PHE A 601 -25.58 -7.33 21.86
N SER A 602 -25.01 -6.94 23.00
CA SER A 602 -23.87 -6.01 23.08
C SER A 602 -22.58 -6.53 22.44
N GLN A 603 -22.46 -7.85 22.28
CA GLN A 603 -21.30 -8.54 21.69
C GLN A 603 -21.44 -8.76 20.18
N ARG A 604 -22.62 -8.46 19.59
CA ARG A 604 -22.82 -8.52 18.15
C ARG A 604 -21.99 -7.46 17.44
N SER A 605 -21.78 -7.68 16.15
CA SER A 605 -20.96 -6.81 15.32
C SER A 605 -21.61 -6.55 13.97
N ILE A 606 -21.27 -5.41 13.39
CA ILE A 606 -21.68 -5.03 12.03
C ILE A 606 -20.45 -4.72 11.20
N CYS A 607 -20.53 -5.05 9.91
CA CYS A 607 -19.56 -4.65 8.91
C CYS A 607 -20.04 -3.38 8.21
N CYS A 608 -19.15 -2.41 8.00
CA CYS A 608 -19.45 -1.23 7.20
C CYS A 608 -19.44 -1.58 5.70
N ASP A 609 -20.52 -1.29 4.99
CA ASP A 609 -20.65 -1.63 3.56
C ASP A 609 -19.69 -0.84 2.64
N LYS A 610 -19.12 0.27 3.13
CA LYS A 610 -18.18 1.12 2.36
C LYS A 610 -16.71 0.81 2.64
N CYS A 611 -16.34 0.61 3.90
CA CYS A 611 -14.93 0.38 4.27
C CYS A 611 -14.60 -1.07 4.61
N HIS A 612 -15.62 -1.93 4.73
CA HIS A 612 -15.53 -3.33 5.17
C HIS A 612 -14.86 -3.50 6.54
N GLY A 613 -14.85 -2.45 7.36
CA GLY A 613 -14.42 -2.51 8.75
C GLY A 613 -15.52 -3.11 9.60
N TRP A 614 -15.14 -3.98 10.55
CA TRP A 614 -16.06 -4.52 11.54
C TRP A 614 -16.13 -3.64 12.79
N PHE A 615 -17.29 -3.60 13.43
CA PHE A 615 -17.56 -2.78 14.60
C PHE A 615 -18.49 -3.52 15.57
N HIS A 616 -18.19 -3.53 16.88
CA HIS A 616 -19.18 -4.00 17.86
C HIS A 616 -20.37 -3.06 17.90
N PHE A 617 -21.58 -3.60 18.06
CA PHE A 617 -22.81 -2.83 18.21
C PHE A 617 -22.69 -1.79 19.31
N LYS A 618 -22.13 -2.16 20.47
CA LYS A 618 -21.84 -1.24 21.57
C LYS A 618 -20.90 -0.09 21.17
N CYS A 619 -19.89 -0.35 20.33
CA CYS A 619 -18.93 0.67 19.92
C CYS A 619 -19.54 1.71 18.97
N VAL A 620 -20.60 1.33 18.23
CA VAL A 620 -21.27 2.22 17.28
C VAL A 620 -22.65 2.69 17.74
N GLY A 621 -23.07 2.29 18.94
CA GLY A 621 -24.35 2.66 19.53
C GLY A 621 -25.57 2.03 18.85
N MET A 622 -25.42 0.83 18.28
CA MET A 622 -26.53 0.15 17.61
C MET A 622 -27.53 -0.40 18.62
N THR A 623 -28.83 -0.18 18.36
CA THR A 623 -29.94 -0.71 19.16
C THR A 623 -30.71 -1.80 18.39
N GLU A 624 -31.50 -2.61 19.10
CA GLU A 624 -32.33 -3.68 18.48
C GLU A 624 -33.33 -3.13 17.46
N SER A 625 -33.92 -1.96 17.73
CA SER A 625 -34.86 -1.28 16.83
C SER A 625 -34.26 -0.92 15.47
N MET A 626 -32.95 -0.62 15.41
CA MET A 626 -32.27 -0.22 14.17
C MET A 626 -32.04 -1.40 13.21
N LEU A 627 -32.07 -2.65 13.68
CA LEU A 627 -31.76 -3.82 12.84
C LEU A 627 -32.82 -4.11 11.77
N ASN A 628 -34.09 -3.81 12.07
CA ASN A 628 -35.19 -4.14 11.17
C ASN A 628 -35.32 -3.16 9.99
N GLU A 629 -34.60 -2.03 10.03
CA GLU A 629 -34.67 -0.96 9.03
C GLU A 629 -33.37 -0.83 8.20
N THR A 630 -32.31 -1.58 8.55
CA THR A 630 -30.97 -1.36 8.00
C THR A 630 -30.58 -2.45 6.99
N LEU A 631 -30.82 -2.19 5.70
CA LEU A 631 -30.29 -3.01 4.59
C LEU A 631 -28.80 -2.73 4.30
N GLN A 632 -28.33 -1.54 4.64
CA GLN A 632 -26.95 -1.09 4.49
C GLN A 632 -26.56 -0.23 5.69
N TRP A 633 -25.35 -0.46 6.22
CA TRP A 633 -24.82 0.29 7.35
C TRP A 633 -23.45 0.89 7.03
N PHE A 634 -23.32 2.18 7.29
CA PHE A 634 -22.07 2.92 7.13
C PHE A 634 -21.56 3.38 8.49
N CYS A 635 -20.28 3.14 8.77
CA CYS A 635 -19.67 3.68 9.98
C CYS A 635 -19.63 5.22 9.91
N LYS A 636 -19.55 5.89 11.08
CA LYS A 636 -19.50 7.36 11.15
C LYS A 636 -18.48 7.96 10.17
N GLY A 637 -17.27 7.39 10.08
CA GLY A 637 -16.24 7.87 9.15
C GLY A 637 -16.59 7.71 7.66
N CYS A 638 -17.50 6.80 7.32
CA CYS A 638 -18.00 6.61 5.96
C CYS A 638 -19.24 7.45 5.65
N LEU A 639 -20.02 7.82 6.67
CA LEU A 639 -21.19 8.71 6.61
C LEU A 639 -20.82 10.18 6.40
N VAL A 640 -19.64 10.63 6.85
CA VAL A 640 -19.17 12.01 6.58
C VAL A 640 -18.62 12.18 5.15
N CYS A 641 -18.63 11.10 4.35
CA CYS A 641 -18.11 11.07 2.97
C CYS A 641 -19.25 10.89 1.94
N THR A 642 -20.46 11.36 2.24
CA THR A 642 -21.60 11.46 1.32
C THR A 642 -21.96 12.91 1.08
#